data_AF-A0AAN9BQW9-F1
#
_entry.id   AF-A0AAN9BQW9-F1
#
_cell.length_a   1.000
_cell.length_b   1.000
_cell.length_c   1.000
_cell.angle_alpha   90.00
_cell.angle_beta   90.00
_cell.angle_gamma   90.00
#
_symmetry.space_group_name_H-M   'P 1'
#
loop_
_entity.id
_entity.type
_entity.pdbx_description
1 polymer ?
#
loop_
_entity_poly.entity_id
_entity_poly.type
_entity_poly.pdbx_seq_one_letter_code
_entity_poly.pdbx_strand_id
1 'polypeptide(L)' 'MPRLTPEQRERAVGRLSAGDDPEAVAVAFNVHLSTVYRLQQRFVNTGSTADTQRSGRPRVTTQRQDRQILRHHL' A
#
# COMPACT_ATOMS: atom_id res chain seq x y z
N MET A 1 -7.62 -4.36 -11.94
CA MET A 1 -7.45 -5.56 -11.08
C MET A 1 -8.17 -5.36 -9.78
N PRO A 2 -8.97 -6.33 -9.31
CA PRO A 2 -9.62 -6.27 -8.01
C PRO A 2 -8.56 -6.10 -6.91
N ARG A 3 -8.81 -5.21 -5.96
CA ARG A 3 -7.93 -4.97 -4.82
C ARG A 3 -8.37 -5.86 -3.67
N LEU A 4 -7.42 -6.54 -3.04
CA LEU A 4 -7.67 -7.24 -1.79
C LEU A 4 -8.12 -6.26 -0.71
N THR A 5 -9.16 -6.61 0.03
CA THR A 5 -9.52 -5.89 1.26
C THR A 5 -8.41 -6.05 2.30
N PRO A 6 -8.33 -5.18 3.33
CA PRO A 6 -7.36 -5.33 4.42
C PRO A 6 -7.38 -6.75 5.03
N GLU A 7 -8.57 -7.26 5.35
CA GLU A 7 -8.74 -8.61 5.90
C GLU A 7 -8.26 -9.70 4.95
N GLN A 8 -8.53 -9.57 3.64
CA GLN A 8 -8.04 -10.53 2.64
C GLN A 8 -6.51 -10.52 2.55
N ARG A 9 -5.86 -9.36 2.70
CA ARG A 9 -4.40 -9.26 2.73
C ARG A 9 -3.81 -9.96 3.94
N GLU A 10 -4.41 -9.78 5.11
CA GLU A 10 -3.97 -10.47 6.34
C GLU A 10 -4.12 -11.98 6.21
N ARG A 11 -5.27 -12.46 5.72
CA ARG A 11 -5.49 -13.90 5.47
C ARG A 11 -4.53 -14.46 4.42
N ALA A 12 -4.28 -13.72 3.33
CA ALA A 12 -3.33 -14.14 2.30
C ALA A 12 -1.90 -14.22 2.84
N VAL A 13 -1.45 -13.23 3.64
CA VAL A 13 -0.14 -13.27 4.29
C VAL A 13 -0.04 -14.42 5.31
N GLY A 14 -1.10 -14.68 6.08
CA GLY A 14 -1.16 -15.82 6.99
C GLY A 14 -0.96 -17.15 6.27
N ARG A 15 -1.63 -17.36 5.13
CA ARG A 15 -1.45 -18.53 4.26
C ARG A 15 -0.03 -18.65 3.72
N LEU A 16 0.52 -17.57 3.18
CA LEU A 16 1.91 -17.55 2.69
C LEU A 16 2.93 -17.84 3.80
N SER A 17 2.67 -17.38 5.02
CA SER A 17 3.54 -17.63 6.18
C SER A 17 3.42 -19.07 6.68
N ALA A 18 2.29 -19.72 6.44
CA ALA A 18 2.08 -21.15 6.70
C ALA A 18 2.70 -22.06 5.63
N GLY A 19 3.25 -21.49 4.54
CA GLY A 19 3.88 -22.24 3.45
C GLY A 19 2.95 -22.61 2.30
N ASP A 20 1.75 -22.03 2.22
CA ASP A 20 0.85 -22.25 1.09
C ASP A 20 1.47 -21.77 -0.24
N ASP A 21 1.12 -22.47 -1.32
CA ASP A 21 1.57 -22.13 -2.66
C ASP A 21 1.00 -20.75 -3.10
N PRO A 22 1.84 -19.80 -3.57
CA PRO A 22 1.39 -18.49 -4.03
C PRO A 22 0.35 -18.52 -5.14
N GLU A 23 0.36 -19.55 -6.01
CA GLU A 23 -0.66 -19.72 -7.06
C GLU A 23 -2.00 -20.11 -6.46
N ALA A 24 -2.01 -21.01 -5.47
CA ALA A 24 -3.23 -21.39 -4.75
C ALA A 24 -3.84 -20.19 -4.00
N VAL A 25 -2.99 -19.35 -3.40
CA VAL A 25 -3.43 -18.08 -2.78
C VAL A 25 -4.02 -17.13 -3.83
N ALA A 26 -3.40 -17.00 -5.00
CA ALA A 26 -3.89 -16.15 -6.07
C ALA A 26 -5.29 -16.57 -6.56
N VAL A 27 -5.49 -17.87 -6.79
CA VAL A 27 -6.78 -18.45 -7.17
C VAL A 27 -7.83 -18.23 -6.08
N ALA A 28 -7.49 -18.48 -4.82
CA ALA A 28 -8.41 -18.35 -3.69
C ALA A 28 -8.98 -16.93 -3.52
N PHE A 29 -8.20 -15.90 -3.85
CA PHE A 29 -8.62 -14.50 -3.74
C PHE A 29 -8.99 -13.86 -5.09
N ASN A 30 -9.02 -14.62 -6.19
CA ASN A 30 -9.27 -14.13 -7.54
C ASN A 30 -8.40 -12.92 -7.91
N VAL A 31 -7.10 -13.00 -7.60
CA VAL A 31 -6.11 -11.98 -7.93
C VAL A 31 -5.00 -12.57 -8.78
N HIS A 32 -4.30 -11.71 -9.51
CA HIS A 32 -3.14 -12.15 -10.28
C HIS A 32 -1.97 -12.52 -9.35
N LEU A 33 -1.18 -13.53 -9.72
CA LEU A 33 -0.02 -14.04 -8.98
C LEU A 33 0.97 -12.93 -8.58
N SER A 34 1.21 -11.95 -9.47
CA SER A 34 2.07 -10.80 -9.16
C SER A 34 1.58 -9.95 -7.97
N THR A 35 0.28 -9.96 -7.68
CA THR A 35 -0.29 -9.29 -6.51
C THR A 35 0.12 -10.00 -5.22
N VAL A 36 0.15 -11.33 -5.24
CA VAL A 36 0.55 -12.17 -4.12
C VAL A 36 2.04 -11.97 -3.82
N TYR A 37 2.90 -12.02 -4.84
CA TYR A 37 4.34 -11.75 -4.65
C TYR A 37 4.61 -10.34 -4.14
N ARG A 38 3.93 -9.31 -4.67
CA ARG A 38 4.06 -7.94 -4.17
C ARG A 38 3.61 -7.80 -2.72
N LEU A 39 2.52 -8.50 -2.34
CA LEU A 39 2.03 -8.53 -0.97
C LEU A 39 3.05 -9.19 -0.04
N GLN A 40 3.60 -10.34 -0.41
CA GLN A 40 4.63 -11.06 0.33
C GLN A 40 5.89 -10.20 0.52
N GLN A 41 6.42 -9.64 -0.57
CA GLN A 41 7.62 -8.81 -0.53
C GLN A 41 7.42 -7.60 0.38
N ARG A 42 6.25 -6.95 0.29
CA ARG A 42 5.94 -5.81 1.15
C ARG A 42 5.87 -6.22 2.62
N PHE A 43 5.24 -7.35 2.92
CA PHE A 43 5.17 -7.85 4.29
C PHE A 43 6.55 -8.18 4.85
N VAL A 44 7.43 -8.82 4.07
CA VAL A 44 8.83 -9.06 4.47
C VAL A 44 9.58 -7.75 4.73
N ASN A 45 9.37 -6.73 3.90
CA ASN A 45 10.08 -5.45 4.00
C ASN A 45 9.59 -4.55 5.13
N THR A 46 8.28 -4.53 5.42
CA THR A 46 7.67 -3.55 6.35
C THR A 46 6.99 -4.18 7.56
N GLY A 47 6.80 -5.50 7.58
CA GLY A 47 6.01 -6.21 8.58
C GLY A 47 4.51 -5.88 8.55
N SER A 48 4.02 -5.16 7.53
CA SER A 48 2.65 -4.63 7.51
C SER A 48 1.88 -4.96 6.23
N THR A 49 0.61 -5.34 6.41
CA THR A 49 -0.39 -5.55 5.35
C THR A 49 -1.22 -4.31 5.05
N ALA A 50 -1.02 -3.20 5.77
CA ALA A 50 -1.70 -1.92 5.56
C ALA A 50 -1.12 -1.09 4.40
N ASP A 51 -1.97 -0.42 3.63
CA ASP A 51 -1.50 0.46 2.56
C ASP A 51 -0.60 1.56 3.10
N THR A 52 0.52 1.81 2.41
CA THR A 52 1.41 2.90 2.79
C THR A 52 0.74 4.23 2.47
N GLN A 53 0.80 5.16 3.43
CA GLN A 53 0.37 6.54 3.24
C GLN A 53 1.09 7.11 2.00
N ARG A 54 0.33 7.53 0.99
CA ARG A 54 0.91 8.18 -0.19
C ARG A 54 1.34 9.59 0.21
N SER A 55 2.52 10.01 -0.23
CA SER A 55 3.06 11.36 0.00
C SER A 55 2.25 12.49 -0.64
N GLY A 56 1.27 12.15 -1.49
CA GLY A 56 0.44 13.12 -2.20
C GLY A 56 1.22 13.92 -3.23
N ARG A 57 0.59 14.97 -3.76
CA ARG A 57 1.25 15.91 -4.67
C ARG A 57 2.12 16.87 -3.83
N PRO A 58 3.40 17.06 -4.18
CA PRO A 58 4.22 18.08 -3.53
C PRO A 58 3.57 19.46 -3.64
N ARG A 59 3.74 20.28 -2.60
CA ARG A 59 3.27 21.68 -2.64
C ARG A 59 4.10 22.47 -3.64
N VAL A 60 3.43 23.33 -4.41
CA VAL A 60 4.09 24.27 -5.33
C VAL A 60 4.82 25.36 -4.55
N THR A 61 4.21 25.80 -3.45
CA THR A 61 4.74 26.84 -2.57
C THR A 61 5.48 26.26 -1.38
N THR A 62 6.53 26.97 -0.98
CA THR A 62 7.23 26.76 0.29
C THR A 62 6.49 27.48 1.43
N GLN A 63 6.71 27.07 2.67
CA GLN A 63 6.16 27.76 3.84
C GLN A 63 6.55 29.25 3.92
N ARG A 64 7.67 29.65 3.33
CA ARG A 64 8.07 31.07 3.26
C ARG A 64 7.23 31.84 2.26
N GLN A 65 6.98 31.25 1.09
CA GLN A 65 6.10 31.85 0.08
C GLN A 65 4.67 31.95 0.60
N ASP A 66 4.16 30.91 1.26
CA ASP A 66 2.81 30.94 1.88
C ASP A 66 2.67 32.08 2.91
N ARG A 67 3.73 32.38 3.67
CA ARG A 67 3.76 33.51 4.61
C ARG A 67 3.88 34.89 3.95
N GLN A 68 4.39 34.95 2.72
CA GLN A 68 4.53 36.20 1.95
C GLN A 68 3.26 36.50 1.13
N ILE A 69 2.66 35.47 0.54
CA ILE A 69 1.20 35.38 0.37
C ILE A 69 0.57 35.57 1.78
N LEU A 70 -0.71 35.64 2.09
CA LEU A 70 -1.19 36.01 3.45
C LEU A 70 -0.79 37.45 3.89
N ARG A 71 0.49 37.77 4.12
CA ARG A 71 0.99 39.10 4.50
C ARG A 71 0.72 40.18 3.45
N HIS A 72 0.91 39.88 2.16
CA HIS A 72 0.58 40.82 1.07
C HIS A 72 -0.92 40.91 0.77
N HIS A 73 -1.74 40.07 1.41
CA HIS A 73 -3.17 39.91 1.10
C HIS A 73 -4.06 40.52 2.21
N LEU A 74 -3.43 41.10 3.24
CA LEU A 74 -4.01 41.91 4.31
C LEU A 74 -3.69 43.39 4.02
#